data_AF-A0A367ZK47-F1
#
_entry.id   AF-A0A367ZK47-F1
#
_cell.length_a   1.000
_cell.length_b   1.000
_cell.length_c   1.000
_cell.angle_alpha   90.00
_cell.angle_beta   90.00
_cell.angle_gamma   90.00
#
_symmetry.space_group_name_H-M   'P 1'
#
loop_
_entity.id
_entity.type
_entity.pdbx_description
1 polymer ?
#
loop_
_entity_poly.entity_id
_entity_poly.type
_entity_poly.pdbx_seq_one_letter_code
_entity_poly.pdbx_strand_id
1 'polypeptide(L)' 'MVEDPDDDKFLECAIALNADFIVSGDRHLLELGDYMGIKILNPRDFLHVIESRRV' A
#
# COMPACT_ATOMS: atom_id res chain seq x y z
N MET A 1 -9.21 7.02 18.98
CA MET A 1 -7.85 6.50 18.77
C MET A 1 -7.51 6.90 17.36
N VAL A 2 -6.74 7.96 17.19
CA VAL A 2 -6.30 8.47 15.89
C VAL A 2 -4.88 7.96 15.77
N GLU A 3 -4.71 6.91 14.98
CA GLU A 3 -3.39 6.44 14.56
C GLU A 3 -2.75 7.55 13.71
N ASP A 4 -1.43 7.71 13.82
CA ASP A 4 -0.67 8.92 13.49
C ASP A 4 -1.08 9.69 12.20
N PRO A 5 -1.33 11.01 12.26
CA PRO A 5 -1.75 11.84 11.12
C PRO A 5 -0.66 12.06 10.05
N ASP A 6 0.54 11.49 10.21
CA ASP A 6 1.65 11.65 9.26
C ASP A 6 1.69 10.56 8.18
N ASP A 7 1.20 9.35 8.47
CA ASP A 7 1.10 8.24 7.49
C ASP A 7 -0.11 8.38 6.55
N ASP A 8 -1.04 9.28 6.89
CA ASP A 8 -2.28 9.54 6.14
C ASP A 8 -2.01 9.99 4.70
N LYS A 9 -0.91 10.71 4.42
CA LYS A 9 -0.72 11.36 3.11
C LYS A 9 -0.59 10.37 1.97
N PHE A 10 0.03 9.20 2.23
CA PHE A 10 0.19 8.15 1.22
C PHE A 10 -1.13 7.38 1.01
N LEU A 11 -1.89 7.15 2.08
CA LEU A 11 -3.20 6.51 2.02
C LEU A 11 -4.21 7.41 1.32
N GLU A 12 -4.28 8.68 1.69
CA GLU A 12 -5.12 9.70 1.05
C GLU A 12 -4.82 9.85 -0.44
N CYS A 13 -3.52 9.90 -0.80
CA CYS A 13 -3.10 9.95 -2.21
C CYS A 13 -3.55 8.69 -2.96
N ALA A 14 -3.36 7.50 -2.38
CA ALA A 14 -3.77 6.25 -3.00
C ALA A 14 -5.29 6.17 -3.18
N ILE A 15 -6.07 6.64 -2.20
CA ILE A 15 -7.53 6.74 -2.30
C ILE A 15 -7.93 7.73 -3.40
N ALA A 16 -7.35 8.93 -3.41
CA ALA A 16 -7.67 9.98 -4.38
C ALA A 16 -7.37 9.55 -5.82
N LEU A 17 -6.34 8.70 -6.01
CA LEU A 17 -5.97 8.14 -7.29
C LEU A 17 -6.65 6.80 -7.60
N ASN A 18 -7.44 6.27 -6.67
CA ASN A 18 -8.10 4.98 -6.76
C ASN A 18 -7.11 3.84 -7.08
N ALA A 19 -5.95 3.87 -6.42
CA ALA A 19 -4.84 2.97 -6.64
C ALA A 19 -5.13 1.56 -6.10
N ASP A 20 -4.66 0.53 -6.80
CA ASP A 20 -4.80 -0.86 -6.35
C ASP A 20 -3.75 -1.26 -5.29
N PHE A 21 -2.59 -0.59 -5.28
CA PHE A 21 -1.44 -0.95 -4.45
C PHE A 21 -0.68 0.26 -3.93
N ILE A 22 -0.19 0.17 -2.69
CA ILE A 22 0.90 0.99 -2.15
C ILE A 22 2.12 0.09 -2.00
N VAL A 23 3.26 0.53 -2.54
CA VAL A 23 4.53 -0.18 -2.38
C VAL A 23 5.41 0.60 -1.43
N SER A 24 5.69 0.05 -0.25
CA SER A 24 6.45 0.74 0.80
C SER A 24 7.44 -0.19 1.51
N GLY A 25 8.54 0.38 2.00
CA GLY A 25 9.43 -0.29 2.96
C GLY A 25 9.14 0.07 4.41
N ASP A 26 8.17 0.97 4.64
CA ASP A 26 7.79 1.43 5.97
C ASP A 26 7.03 0.35 6.74
N ARG A 27 7.45 0.06 7.98
CA ARG A 27 6.86 -1.01 8.77
C ARG A 27 5.42 -0.68 9.19
N HIS A 28 5.12 0.56 9.56
CA HIS A 28 3.77 0.93 10.00
C HIS A 28 2.76 0.80 8.85
N LEU A 29 3.12 1.26 7.65
CA LEU A 29 2.28 1.05 6.48
C LEU A 29 2.12 -0.44 6.12
N LEU A 30 3.18 -1.23 6.24
CA LEU A 30 3.11 -2.66 5.95
C LEU A 30 2.28 -3.45 6.98
N GLU A 31 2.23 -3.01 8.24
CA GLU A 31 1.41 -3.62 9.29
C GLU A 31 -0.10 -3.46 9.04
N LEU A 32 -0.52 -2.41 8.31
CA LEU A 32 -1.90 -2.25 7.85
C LEU A 32 -2.30 -3.35 6.86
N GLY A 33 -1.41 -3.69 5.92
CA GLY A 33 -1.57 -4.76 4.93
C GLY A 33 -2.61 -4.52 3.83
N ASP A 34 -3.81 -4.07 4.21
CA ASP A 34 -4.87 -3.61 3.31
C ASP A 34 -5.55 -2.40 3.93
N TYR A 35 -5.81 -1.39 3.10
CA TYR A 35 -6.54 -0.21 3.51
C TYR A 35 -7.61 0.13 2.48
N MET A 36 -8.88 -0.07 2.85
CA MET A 36 -10.03 0.16 1.96
C MET A 36 -9.92 -0.56 0.60
N GLY A 37 -9.33 -1.76 0.56
CA GLY A 37 -9.12 -2.53 -0.67
C GLY A 37 -7.85 -2.17 -1.44
N ILE A 38 -7.07 -1.20 -0.95
CA ILE A 38 -5.74 -0.87 -1.45
C ILE A 38 -4.73 -1.76 -0.73
N LYS A 39 -4.04 -2.63 -1.47
CA LYS A 39 -3.06 -3.55 -0.87
C LYS A 39 -1.74 -2.85 -0.60
N ILE A 40 -1.20 -3.00 0.60
CA ILE A 40 0.08 -2.42 0.97
C ILE A 40 1.13 -3.52 1.00
N LEU A 41 2.10 -3.45 0.10
CA LEU A 41 3.08 -4.50 -0.13
C LEU A 41 4.49 -3.94 -0.02
N ASN A 42 5.43 -4.79 0.41
CA ASN A 42 6.83 -4.46 0.25
C ASN A 42 7.26 -4.61 -1.22
N PRO A 43 8.39 -4.01 -1.63
CA PRO A 43 8.84 -4.09 -3.02
C PRO A 43 9.01 -5.52 -3.55
N ARG A 44 9.47 -6.47 -2.71
CA ARG A 44 9.65 -7.87 -3.11
C ARG A 44 8.32 -8.53 -3.42
N ASP A 45 7.32 -8.36 -2.56
CA ASP A 45 6.00 -8.95 -2.75
C ASP A 45 5.29 -8.34 -3.96
N PHE A 46 5.45 -7.04 -4.19
CA PHE A 46 4.92 -6.39 -5.38
C PHE A 46 5.56 -6.90 -6.68
N LEU A 47 6.87 -7.19 -6.66
CA LEU A 47 7.55 -7.82 -7.81
C LEU A 47 6.90 -9.16 -8.19
N HIS A 48 6.56 -10.00 -7.21
CA HIS A 48 5.86 -11.26 -7.47
C HIS A 48 4.46 -11.06 -8.09
N VAL A 49 3.74 -10.02 -7.68
CA VAL A 49 2.43 -9.66 -8.26
C VAL A 49 2.57 -9.29 -9.74
N ILE A 50 3.56 -8.46 -10.10
CA ILE A 50 3.74 -8.03 -11.49
C ILE A 50 4.33 -9.12 -12.38
N GLU A 51 5.18 -9.99 -11.86
CA GLU A 51 5.70 -11.16 -12.58
C GLU A 51 4.57 -12.14 -12.93
N SER A 52 3.64 -12.36 -11.99
CA SER A 52 2.45 -13.21 -12.21
C SER A 52 1.46 -12.62 -13.22
N ARG A 53 1.56 -11.32 -13.54
CA ARG A 53 0.69 -10.62 -14.49
C ARG A 53 1.27 -10.52 -15.91
N ARG A 54 2.53 -10.94 -16.13
CA ARG A 54 3.10 -11.02 -17.48
C ARG A 54 2.49 -12.23 -18.20
N VAL A 55 1.46 -11.94 -19.02
CA VAL A 55 0.93 -12.83 -20.06
C VAL A 55 1.75 -12.71 -21.32
#